data_AF-A0A9W4HL32-F1
#
_entry.id   AF-A0A9W4HL32-F1
#
_cell.length_a   1.000
_cell.length_b   1.000
_cell.length_c   1.000
_cell.angle_alpha   90.00
_cell.angle_beta   90.00
_cell.angle_gamma   90.00
#
_symmetry.space_group_name_H-M   'P 1'
#
loop_
_entity.id
_entity.type
_entity.pdbx_description
1 polymer ?
#
loop_
_entity_poly.entity_id
_entity_poly.type
_entity_poly.pdbx_seq_one_letter_code
_entity_poly.pdbx_strand_id
1 'polypeptide(L)'
;MYKAAPQRPKKTSIVRSRSGCQACRQRRVKCDEKKPSCRACVRRGDKCEPTTPNFDFRDGVGVAAKPRAIRGVERKTPSKELQGRVTAALDEDHQDSLMDFSTQPTQSKNPLTPESHFMDGEWLSCSPITPQSMTTTFPSPLPSQTMMRSLGRSENEMLYLMHWEQSCAQALPSFQSHILLMAEKHAPLMQALLALSACNMSRSLPEKTEGSIGTSPSQIIYRPRRDCLQASQHYYGSAINQIARIVGKATSSSVSHTLAAMVLFCYFESAMGDFAGFACHAQGVDKFINAHFTAISSNPKDRDMISAWLQAKFHAWWLRMNFSSFSFQASQGSLCLSSDITTMLRSINASRTIIMSILCESYRVSNIALLQLGPCGTQTSVITVGECVESLQTELRKLDEWHSELSQSELPIESFPGFVNRDEGHLRPLRFNSHYFAMNYAYYVCARIMQCTHLLHGLGSTGSRPDHPENQEINYWMMLLIRIVSGLDKGDCFGRNVHSIGISSLLGICLLRCQDAMIGKWIEDWVHEWDTLSVLEEGSFPIYQTRETIRLINEGKAPGNEIYAIALPEEDGGGTGKYMSYNSQCFDEVLTMGRRVSSGLLYCELVPIKVDI
;
A
#
# COMPACT_ATOMS: atom_id res chain seq x y z
N MET A 1 0.36 -56.19 14.65
CA MET A 1 -0.27 -54.90 15.04
C MET A 1 -0.18 -54.74 16.54
N TYR A 2 0.67 -53.84 17.04
CA TYR A 2 0.70 -53.49 18.46
C TYR A 2 -0.20 -52.27 18.69
N LYS A 3 -1.07 -52.32 19.70
CA LYS A 3 -1.94 -51.20 20.07
C LYS A 3 -1.13 -50.06 20.69
N ALA A 4 -1.57 -48.82 20.42
CA ALA A 4 -0.95 -47.61 20.95
C ALA A 4 -0.95 -47.59 22.48
N ALA A 5 0.15 -47.10 23.07
CA ALA A 5 0.30 -47.00 24.51
C ALA A 5 -0.70 -45.99 25.11
N PRO A 6 -1.27 -46.27 26.30
CA PRO A 6 -2.24 -45.39 26.94
C PRO A 6 -1.60 -44.07 27.40
N GLN A 7 -2.38 -42.98 27.34
CA GLN A 7 -1.91 -41.65 27.72
C GLN A 7 -1.65 -41.54 29.22
N ARG A 8 -0.52 -40.91 29.56
CA ARG A 8 -0.10 -40.68 30.95
C ARG A 8 -0.95 -39.58 31.59
N PRO A 9 -1.50 -39.77 32.81
CA PRO A 9 -2.31 -38.76 33.48
C PRO A 9 -1.48 -37.51 33.85
N LYS A 10 -2.05 -36.33 33.63
CA LYS A 10 -1.42 -35.03 33.93
C LYS A 10 -1.28 -34.84 35.45
N LYS A 11 -0.09 -34.42 35.89
CA LYS A 11 0.32 -34.42 37.31
C LYS A 11 -0.29 -33.31 38.19
N THR A 12 -1.03 -32.32 37.65
CA THR A 12 -1.88 -31.36 38.41
C THR A 12 -2.80 -30.54 37.48
N SER A 13 -3.92 -30.01 38.00
CA SER A 13 -4.91 -29.16 37.31
C SER A 13 -4.61 -27.65 37.36
N ILE A 14 -3.35 -27.26 37.60
CA ILE A 14 -2.99 -25.85 37.75
C ILE A 14 -2.97 -25.16 36.37
N VAL A 15 -4.05 -24.45 36.04
CA VAL A 15 -4.10 -23.52 34.91
C VAL A 15 -3.46 -22.20 35.32
N ARG A 16 -2.25 -21.93 34.80
CA ARG A 16 -1.58 -20.63 34.98
C ARG A 16 -2.23 -19.61 34.03
N SER A 17 -2.64 -18.47 34.55
CA SER A 17 -3.20 -17.40 33.71
C SER A 17 -2.09 -16.78 32.86
N ARG A 18 -2.33 -16.68 31.54
CA ARG A 18 -1.34 -16.19 30.57
C ARG A 18 -1.25 -14.66 30.54
N SER A 19 -2.15 -13.96 31.23
CA SER A 19 -2.35 -12.50 31.19
C SER A 19 -2.20 -11.81 32.55
N GLY A 20 -1.71 -12.51 33.59
CA GLY A 20 -1.50 -11.91 34.91
C GLY A 20 -0.56 -10.70 34.89
N CYS A 21 -0.78 -9.71 35.76
CA CYS A 21 0.05 -8.50 35.89
C CYS A 21 1.48 -8.83 36.37
N GLN A 22 2.44 -7.93 36.10
CA GLN A 22 3.85 -8.15 36.41
C GLN A 22 4.09 -8.40 37.91
N ALA A 23 3.44 -7.62 38.77
CA ALA A 23 3.57 -7.75 40.23
C ALA A 23 3.11 -9.13 40.75
N CYS A 24 1.99 -9.65 40.23
CA CYS A 24 1.51 -10.99 40.61
C CYS A 24 2.40 -12.11 40.05
N ARG A 25 2.97 -11.93 38.85
CA ARG A 25 3.92 -12.89 38.25
C ARG A 25 5.24 -12.96 39.02
N GLN A 26 5.83 -11.82 39.35
CA GLN A 26 7.07 -11.77 40.14
C GLN A 26 6.90 -12.48 41.48
N ARG A 27 5.73 -12.34 42.10
CA ARG A 27 5.40 -12.99 43.39
C ARG A 27 4.86 -14.42 43.27
N ARG A 28 4.68 -14.93 42.05
CA ARG A 28 4.14 -16.27 41.78
C ARG A 28 2.78 -16.53 42.44
N VAL A 29 1.92 -15.51 42.51
CA VAL A 29 0.54 -15.61 43.02
C VAL A 29 -0.48 -15.50 41.89
N LYS A 30 -1.66 -16.08 42.06
CA LYS A 30 -2.74 -16.03 41.05
C LYS A 30 -3.25 -14.59 40.87
N CYS A 31 -3.23 -14.09 39.65
CA CYS A 31 -3.83 -12.82 39.26
C CYS A 31 -5.29 -13.04 38.86
N ASP A 32 -6.20 -12.15 39.26
CA ASP A 32 -7.61 -12.16 38.85
C ASP A 32 -7.89 -11.28 37.62
N GLU A 33 -6.87 -10.62 37.08
CA GLU A 33 -6.86 -9.92 35.78
C GLU A 33 -7.87 -8.77 35.62
N LYS A 34 -8.49 -8.33 36.72
CA LYS A 34 -9.35 -7.15 36.73
C LYS A 34 -8.57 -5.87 36.42
N LYS A 35 -9.13 -5.00 35.58
CA LYS A 35 -8.62 -3.67 35.23
C LYS A 35 -9.45 -2.59 35.97
N PRO A 36 -8.87 -1.43 36.36
CA PRO A 36 -7.48 -0.98 36.12
C PRO A 36 -6.44 -1.58 37.08
N SER A 37 -6.86 -2.32 38.13
CA SER A 37 -5.95 -2.99 39.06
C SER A 37 -6.55 -4.28 39.61
N CYS A 38 -5.72 -5.33 39.69
CA CYS A 38 -6.15 -6.64 40.17
C CYS A 38 -6.37 -6.62 41.69
N ARG A 39 -7.29 -7.45 42.23
CA ARG A 39 -7.63 -7.42 43.68
C ARG A 39 -6.44 -7.73 44.58
N ALA A 40 -5.47 -8.47 44.06
CA ALA A 40 -4.26 -8.81 44.79
C ALA A 40 -3.31 -7.61 44.91
N CYS A 41 -3.17 -6.79 43.87
CA CYS A 41 -2.40 -5.55 43.90
C CYS A 41 -3.08 -4.46 44.75
N VAL A 42 -4.40 -4.30 44.62
CA VAL A 42 -5.18 -3.32 45.41
C VAL A 42 -5.04 -3.57 46.90
N ARG A 43 -5.19 -4.82 47.36
CA ARG A 43 -5.04 -5.16 48.78
C ARG A 43 -3.64 -4.90 49.35
N ARG A 44 -2.63 -4.81 48.48
CA ARG A 44 -1.23 -4.66 48.87
C ARG A 44 -0.68 -3.26 48.64
N GLY A 45 -1.45 -2.38 48.00
CA GLY A 45 -0.96 -1.07 47.56
C GLY A 45 0.13 -1.15 46.49
N ASP A 46 0.25 -2.28 45.79
CA ASP A 46 1.24 -2.45 44.72
C ASP A 46 0.72 -1.84 43.40
N LYS A 47 1.60 -1.24 42.60
CA LYS A 47 1.27 -0.78 41.25
C LYS A 47 0.95 -1.97 40.34
N CYS A 48 -0.25 -2.01 39.76
CA CYS A 48 -0.73 -3.12 38.94
C CYS A 48 -0.40 -2.91 37.46
N GLU A 49 0.81 -3.27 37.05
CA GLU A 49 1.26 -3.10 35.66
C GLU A 49 0.95 -4.34 34.81
N PRO A 50 0.28 -4.18 33.65
CA PRO A 50 0.06 -5.29 32.71
C PRO A 50 1.41 -5.83 32.21
N THR A 51 1.48 -7.14 31.98
CA THR A 51 2.69 -7.73 31.40
C THR A 51 2.67 -7.46 29.89
N THR A 52 3.44 -6.48 29.42
CA THR A 52 3.83 -6.40 28.02
C THR A 52 4.84 -7.51 27.73
N PRO A 53 4.66 -8.33 26.69
CA PRO A 53 5.67 -9.31 26.30
C PRO A 53 6.89 -8.56 25.74
N ASN A 54 7.92 -8.39 26.56
CA ASN A 54 9.24 -8.04 26.06
C ASN A 54 9.78 -9.28 25.33
N PHE A 55 9.75 -9.26 24.00
CA PHE A 55 10.39 -10.29 23.19
C PHE A 55 11.91 -10.07 23.21
N ASP A 56 12.55 -10.43 24.32
CA ASP A 56 14.01 -10.57 24.35
C ASP A 56 14.37 -11.90 23.66
N PHE A 57 14.77 -11.81 22.40
CA PHE A 57 15.34 -12.92 21.66
C PHE A 57 16.64 -13.36 22.35
N ARG A 58 16.60 -14.50 23.05
CA ARG A 58 17.78 -15.17 23.58
C ARG A 58 18.25 -16.20 22.57
N ASP A 59 19.40 -15.93 21.97
CA ASP A 59 20.14 -16.88 21.15
C ASP A 59 20.53 -18.12 21.99
N GLY A 60 20.05 -19.30 21.61
CA GLY A 60 20.67 -20.58 21.97
C GLY A 60 21.61 -20.98 20.83
N VAL A 61 22.83 -21.48 21.01
CA VAL A 61 23.36 -22.38 22.04
C VAL A 61 24.90 -22.24 22.09
N GLY A 62 25.50 -22.34 23.29
CA GLY A 62 26.94 -22.55 23.45
C GLY A 62 27.41 -22.45 24.91
N VAL A 63 27.53 -23.59 25.59
CA VAL A 63 28.00 -23.72 26.97
C VAL A 63 29.52 -23.49 27.04
N ALA A 64 29.99 -22.51 27.83
CA ALA A 64 31.28 -22.58 28.53
C ALA A 64 31.38 -21.52 29.67
N ALA A 65 31.58 -22.05 30.89
CA ALA A 65 32.20 -21.51 32.11
C ALA A 65 32.08 -20.02 32.51
N LYS A 66 31.55 -19.81 33.72
CA LYS A 66 31.73 -18.60 34.55
C LYS A 66 33.20 -18.37 34.92
N PRO A 67 33.60 -17.11 35.12
CA PRO A 67 34.22 -16.77 36.40
C PRO A 67 33.52 -15.62 37.13
N ARG A 68 33.79 -15.60 38.44
CA ARG A 68 33.17 -14.85 39.53
C ARG A 68 33.49 -13.35 39.49
N ALA A 69 32.60 -12.58 40.10
CA ALA A 69 32.64 -11.12 40.25
C ALA A 69 33.85 -10.56 41.02
N ILE A 70 34.25 -9.33 40.67
CA ILE A 70 34.84 -8.35 41.60
C ILE A 70 34.14 -7.00 41.43
N ARG A 71 33.89 -6.36 42.58
CA ARG A 71 33.08 -5.17 42.86
C ARG A 71 33.64 -3.87 42.31
N GLY A 72 32.71 -2.99 41.90
CA GLY A 72 32.63 -1.58 42.29
C GLY A 72 33.49 -0.57 41.54
N VAL A 73 32.88 0.47 40.98
CA VAL A 73 32.75 1.82 41.58
C VAL A 73 31.97 2.72 40.60
N GLU A 74 30.87 3.31 41.10
CA GLU A 74 30.15 4.42 40.48
C GLU A 74 31.01 5.69 40.49
N ARG A 75 30.99 6.51 39.43
CA ARG A 75 31.20 7.96 39.53
C ARG A 75 30.38 8.77 38.52
N LYS A 76 29.36 9.42 39.10
CA LYS A 76 28.73 10.74 38.87
C LYS A 76 29.22 11.60 37.70
N THR A 77 28.23 12.20 37.02
CA THR A 77 28.29 13.44 36.22
C THR A 77 28.80 14.64 37.03
N PRO A 78 29.18 15.75 36.37
CA PRO A 78 28.20 16.84 36.29
C PRO A 78 28.17 17.62 34.96
N SER A 79 26.97 18.15 34.70
CA SER A 79 26.63 19.22 33.76
C SER A 79 27.28 20.56 34.14
N LYS A 80 27.59 21.38 33.14
CA LYS A 80 27.57 22.85 33.25
C LYS A 80 27.16 23.48 31.92
N GLU A 81 26.08 24.25 31.99
CA GLU A 81 25.66 25.28 31.04
C GLU A 81 26.69 26.41 30.94
N LEU A 82 26.76 27.09 29.79
CA LEU A 82 26.74 28.55 29.79
C LEU A 82 26.18 29.10 28.47
N GLN A 83 25.24 30.03 28.64
CA GLN A 83 24.53 30.80 27.62
C GLN A 83 25.36 31.93 27.00
N GLY A 84 24.87 32.41 25.85
CA GLY A 84 24.97 33.80 25.39
C GLY A 84 25.95 34.01 24.24
N ARG A 85 25.75 34.94 23.30
CA ARG A 85 24.67 35.90 23.05
C ARG A 85 24.98 36.53 21.67
N VAL A 86 23.91 36.87 20.96
CA VAL A 86 23.80 37.72 19.76
C VAL A 86 24.81 38.87 19.68
N THR A 87 25.38 39.09 18.49
CA THR A 87 25.66 40.44 17.94
C THR A 87 25.42 40.46 16.43
N ALA A 88 24.65 41.47 16.00
CA ALA A 88 24.39 41.87 14.63
C ALA A 88 25.38 42.95 14.17
N ALA A 89 25.63 43.02 12.85
CA ALA A 89 26.00 44.20 12.04
C ALA A 89 26.19 43.70 10.58
N LEU A 90 25.39 44.14 9.59
CA LEU A 90 25.62 45.35 8.72
C LEU A 90 26.89 45.13 7.85
N ASP A 91 26.92 45.22 6.50
CA ASP A 91 26.26 46.11 5.54
C ASP A 91 26.44 45.62 4.06
N GLU A 92 25.56 46.09 3.16
CA GLU A 92 25.79 46.69 1.80
C GLU A 92 26.73 45.99 0.77
N ASP A 93 26.62 46.06 -0.57
CA ASP A 93 25.70 46.57 -1.58
C ASP A 93 26.19 46.05 -2.97
N HIS A 94 25.48 46.42 -4.06
CA HIS A 94 25.85 46.40 -5.50
C HIS A 94 25.46 45.14 -6.31
N GLN A 95 24.46 45.14 -7.21
CA GLN A 95 24.04 46.02 -8.33
C GLN A 95 24.62 45.60 -9.70
N ASP A 96 23.73 44.95 -10.47
CA ASP A 96 23.34 45.19 -11.87
C ASP A 96 24.39 45.21 -13.01
N SER A 97 24.14 44.39 -14.04
CA SER A 97 24.35 44.77 -15.45
C SER A 97 23.70 43.80 -16.43
N LEU A 98 22.69 44.34 -17.11
CA LEU A 98 22.07 43.91 -18.36
C LEU A 98 23.09 43.84 -19.51
N MET A 99 22.91 42.89 -20.43
CA MET A 99 23.09 43.13 -21.86
C MET A 99 22.06 42.34 -22.68
N ASP A 100 21.36 43.12 -23.49
CA ASP A 100 20.34 42.84 -24.47
C ASP A 100 20.96 42.41 -25.82
N PHE A 101 20.32 41.49 -26.55
CA PHE A 101 20.29 41.61 -28.02
C PHE A 101 19.08 40.88 -28.62
N SER A 102 18.37 41.62 -29.45
CA SER A 102 17.11 41.29 -30.07
C SER A 102 17.27 40.81 -31.54
N THR A 103 16.31 39.97 -31.95
CA THR A 103 15.64 39.82 -33.26
C THR A 103 16.37 39.43 -34.58
N GLN A 104 16.07 38.19 -35.05
CA GLN A 104 15.34 37.76 -36.30
C GLN A 104 15.77 38.27 -37.71
N PRO A 105 15.23 37.76 -38.86
CA PRO A 105 14.62 36.45 -39.23
C PRO A 105 15.09 35.88 -40.61
N THR A 106 14.75 34.64 -40.99
CA THR A 106 14.53 34.28 -42.41
C THR A 106 13.50 33.15 -42.59
N GLN A 107 12.70 33.33 -43.64
CA GLN A 107 11.46 32.63 -43.98
C GLN A 107 11.64 31.31 -44.77
N SER A 108 10.58 30.49 -44.72
CA SER A 108 9.80 30.00 -45.89
C SER A 108 9.78 28.48 -46.22
N LYS A 109 8.53 28.01 -46.40
CA LYS A 109 7.98 26.99 -47.32
C LYS A 109 7.81 25.53 -46.86
N ASN A 110 6.55 25.21 -46.53
CA ASN A 110 5.85 23.95 -46.90
C ASN A 110 5.12 24.16 -48.26
N PRO A 111 4.42 23.18 -48.88
CA PRO A 111 4.32 21.72 -48.63
C PRO A 111 4.53 20.88 -49.92
N LEU A 112 4.51 19.54 -49.85
CA LEU A 112 4.10 18.64 -50.94
C LEU A 112 3.71 17.26 -50.37
N THR A 113 2.49 16.82 -50.72
CA THR A 113 1.94 15.45 -50.61
C THR A 113 2.64 14.48 -51.57
N PRO A 114 2.45 13.15 -51.42
CA PRO A 114 1.49 12.49 -52.31
C PRO A 114 0.67 11.33 -51.69
N GLU A 115 -0.35 11.00 -52.48
CA GLU A 115 -1.48 10.11 -52.28
C GLU A 115 -1.19 8.59 -52.28
N SER A 116 -2.24 7.90 -51.86
CA SER A 116 -2.60 6.48 -51.89
C SER A 116 -2.17 5.63 -53.09
N HIS A 117 -1.82 4.37 -52.79
CA HIS A 117 -2.07 3.24 -53.68
C HIS A 117 -2.85 2.14 -52.96
N PHE A 118 -4.05 1.89 -53.48
CA PHE A 118 -4.89 0.71 -53.29
C PHE A 118 -4.22 -0.54 -53.89
N MET A 119 -4.33 -1.68 -53.20
CA MET A 119 -4.37 -3.02 -53.80
C MET A 119 -5.28 -3.91 -52.96
N ASP A 120 -6.33 -4.41 -53.61
CA ASP A 120 -7.29 -5.40 -53.13
C ASP A 120 -6.65 -6.79 -52.93
N GLY A 121 -7.25 -7.63 -52.07
CA GLY A 121 -6.88 -9.04 -52.02
C GLY A 121 -7.39 -9.86 -50.83
N GLU A 122 -8.66 -10.26 -50.92
CA GLU A 122 -9.22 -11.54 -50.47
C GLU A 122 -9.40 -11.88 -48.97
N TRP A 123 -10.67 -12.16 -48.70
CA TRP A 123 -11.27 -12.65 -47.47
C TRP A 123 -10.79 -14.07 -47.11
N LEU A 124 -10.30 -14.23 -45.89
CA LEU A 124 -10.36 -15.51 -45.18
C LEU A 124 -11.19 -15.33 -43.92
N SER A 125 -12.40 -15.89 -43.98
CA SER A 125 -13.33 -16.10 -42.87
C SER A 125 -12.65 -16.93 -41.77
N CYS A 126 -12.52 -16.37 -40.57
CA CYS A 126 -12.23 -17.14 -39.36
C CYS A 126 -13.46 -17.14 -38.45
N SER A 127 -14.01 -18.34 -38.27
CA SER A 127 -15.11 -18.69 -37.36
C SER A 127 -14.85 -18.26 -35.91
N PRO A 128 -15.91 -18.03 -35.11
CA PRO A 128 -15.77 -17.62 -33.72
C PRO A 128 -15.15 -18.72 -32.85
N ILE A 129 -14.11 -18.36 -32.11
CA ILE A 129 -13.44 -19.22 -31.12
C ILE A 129 -14.34 -19.28 -29.88
N THR A 130 -14.85 -20.48 -29.59
CA THR A 130 -15.53 -20.84 -28.34
C THR A 130 -14.58 -20.72 -27.14
N PRO A 131 -15.05 -20.29 -25.95
CA PRO A 131 -14.19 -20.08 -24.80
C PRO A 131 -13.66 -21.42 -24.29
N GLN A 132 -12.35 -21.64 -24.42
CA GLN A 132 -11.68 -22.79 -23.84
C GLN A 132 -11.35 -22.51 -22.37
N SER A 133 -11.73 -23.48 -21.54
CA SER A 133 -11.39 -23.63 -20.13
C SER A 133 -9.92 -23.37 -19.85
N MET A 134 -9.63 -22.63 -18.77
CA MET A 134 -8.27 -22.38 -18.28
C MET A 134 -7.61 -23.70 -17.85
N THR A 135 -6.85 -24.30 -18.77
CA THR A 135 -5.89 -25.35 -18.45
C THR A 135 -4.61 -24.71 -17.94
N THR A 136 -4.26 -25.04 -16.70
CA THR A 136 -2.97 -24.79 -16.06
C THR A 136 -1.82 -25.15 -17.01
N THR A 137 -1.14 -24.14 -17.54
CA THR A 137 0.09 -24.34 -18.31
C THR A 137 1.19 -24.75 -17.34
N PHE A 138 1.71 -25.98 -17.49
CA PHE A 138 2.88 -26.43 -16.74
C PHE A 138 4.07 -25.51 -17.03
N PRO A 139 4.90 -25.16 -16.03
CA PRO A 139 6.12 -24.40 -16.28
C PRO A 139 7.06 -25.23 -17.16
N SER A 140 7.78 -24.54 -18.05
CA SER A 140 8.84 -25.11 -18.89
C SER A 140 9.82 -25.95 -18.04
N PRO A 141 10.46 -27.00 -18.61
CA PRO A 141 11.34 -27.87 -17.84
C PRO A 141 12.46 -27.07 -17.19
N LEU A 142 12.72 -27.33 -15.89
CA LEU A 142 13.83 -26.74 -15.14
C LEU A 142 15.15 -26.86 -15.94
N PRO A 143 16.08 -25.91 -15.80
CA PRO A 143 17.43 -26.03 -16.36
C PRO A 143 18.07 -27.35 -15.92
N SER A 144 18.76 -28.03 -16.85
CA SER A 144 19.44 -29.29 -16.55
C SER A 144 20.41 -29.15 -15.36
N GLN A 145 20.56 -30.22 -14.54
CA GLN A 145 21.45 -30.25 -13.37
C GLN A 145 22.90 -29.82 -13.67
N THR A 146 23.34 -29.97 -14.92
CA THR A 146 24.64 -29.53 -15.42
C THR A 146 24.78 -28.00 -15.44
N MET A 147 23.71 -27.27 -15.75
CA MET A 147 23.67 -25.79 -15.76
C MET A 147 23.57 -25.21 -14.34
N MET A 148 22.97 -25.94 -13.41
CA MET A 148 22.90 -25.53 -11.99
C MET A 148 24.27 -25.58 -11.30
N ARG A 149 25.14 -26.52 -11.69
CA ARG A 149 26.50 -26.65 -11.14
C ARG A 149 27.47 -25.56 -11.60
N SER A 150 27.25 -24.93 -12.76
CA SER A 150 28.14 -23.87 -13.27
C SER A 150 27.91 -22.50 -12.62
N LEU A 151 26.73 -22.27 -12.04
CA LEU A 151 26.35 -21.00 -11.39
C LEU A 151 26.48 -21.02 -9.86
N GLY A 152 26.73 -22.19 -9.25
CA GLY A 152 26.89 -22.33 -7.79
C GLY A 152 25.64 -22.05 -6.96
N ARG A 153 24.45 -22.05 -7.59
CA ARG A 153 23.15 -21.75 -6.94
C ARG A 153 22.37 -23.02 -6.62
N SER A 154 21.57 -22.97 -5.56
CA SER A 154 20.66 -24.07 -5.22
C SER A 154 19.46 -24.15 -6.18
N GLU A 155 18.80 -25.31 -6.26
CA GLU A 155 17.56 -25.50 -7.04
C GLU A 155 16.48 -24.48 -6.65
N ASN A 156 16.35 -24.21 -5.35
CA ASN A 156 15.38 -23.23 -4.83
C ASN A 156 15.70 -21.79 -5.28
N GLU A 157 16.98 -21.39 -5.28
CA GLU A 157 17.36 -20.07 -5.77
C GLU A 157 17.05 -19.90 -7.25
N MET A 158 17.31 -20.93 -8.06
CA MET A 158 16.97 -20.91 -9.48
C MET A 158 15.46 -20.76 -9.69
N LEU A 159 14.66 -21.51 -8.91
CA LEU A 159 13.19 -21.41 -8.95
C LEU A 159 12.72 -19.98 -8.67
N TYR A 160 13.24 -19.33 -7.62
CA TYR A 160 12.85 -17.97 -7.27
C TYR A 160 13.39 -16.92 -8.25
N LEU A 161 14.53 -17.14 -8.88
CA LEU A 161 15.02 -16.24 -9.94
C LEU A 161 14.16 -16.32 -11.21
N MET A 162 13.76 -17.53 -11.62
CA MET A 162 12.82 -17.68 -12.74
C MET A 162 11.48 -17.02 -12.43
N HIS A 163 10.95 -17.21 -11.22
CA HIS A 163 9.71 -16.55 -10.79
C HIS A 163 9.84 -15.03 -10.72
N TRP A 164 11.02 -14.54 -10.34
CA TRP A 164 11.30 -13.11 -10.33
C TRP A 164 11.12 -12.51 -11.73
N GLU A 165 11.78 -13.08 -12.73
CA GLU A 165 11.71 -12.60 -14.12
C GLU A 165 10.30 -12.67 -14.70
N GLN A 166 9.56 -13.73 -14.37
CA GLN A 166 8.22 -13.97 -14.91
C GLN A 166 7.14 -13.13 -14.24
N SER A 167 7.22 -12.93 -12.93
CA SER A 167 6.08 -12.41 -12.13
C SER A 167 6.42 -11.17 -11.31
N CYS A 168 7.59 -11.10 -10.69
CA CYS A 168 7.91 -10.01 -9.76
C CYS A 168 8.45 -8.77 -10.49
N ALA A 169 9.35 -8.97 -11.44
CA ALA A 169 10.00 -7.90 -12.16
C ALA A 169 8.97 -6.98 -12.79
N GLN A 170 8.01 -7.53 -13.55
CA GLN A 170 6.98 -6.78 -14.28
C GLN A 170 6.00 -6.00 -13.39
N ALA A 171 5.90 -6.35 -12.11
CA ALA A 171 5.07 -5.66 -11.12
C ALA A 171 5.81 -4.51 -10.43
N LEU A 172 7.12 -4.37 -10.66
CA LEU A 172 7.94 -3.30 -10.11
C LEU A 172 8.12 -2.15 -11.14
N PRO A 173 8.40 -0.93 -10.67
CA PRO A 173 8.76 0.20 -11.54
C PRO A 173 10.01 -0.04 -12.40
N SER A 174 10.32 0.93 -13.27
CA SER A 174 11.35 0.94 -14.33
C SER A 174 12.75 0.42 -13.97
N PHE A 175 13.13 0.33 -12.69
CA PHE A 175 14.42 -0.23 -12.25
C PHE A 175 14.49 -1.77 -12.28
N GLN A 176 13.39 -2.46 -12.61
CA GLN A 176 13.28 -3.93 -12.68
C GLN A 176 14.37 -4.60 -13.55
N SER A 177 14.75 -4.00 -14.68
CA SER A 177 15.72 -4.60 -15.61
C SER A 177 17.16 -4.48 -15.11
N HIS A 178 17.44 -3.51 -14.23
CA HIS A 178 18.80 -3.28 -13.74
C HIS A 178 19.08 -4.00 -12.42
N ILE A 179 18.06 -4.20 -11.59
CA ILE A 179 18.25 -4.70 -10.23
C ILE A 179 18.82 -6.13 -10.18
N LEU A 180 18.43 -6.99 -11.12
CA LEU A 180 18.98 -8.35 -11.19
C LEU A 180 20.49 -8.33 -11.51
N LEU A 181 20.92 -7.50 -12.47
CA LEU A 181 22.33 -7.31 -12.82
C LEU A 181 23.15 -6.73 -11.66
N MET A 182 22.55 -5.85 -10.86
CA MET A 182 23.18 -5.36 -9.62
C MET A 182 23.30 -6.47 -8.57
N ALA A 183 22.23 -7.26 -8.41
CA ALA A 183 22.15 -8.31 -7.43
C ALA A 183 23.18 -9.43 -7.69
N GLU A 184 23.47 -9.76 -8.95
CA GLU A 184 24.51 -10.74 -9.32
C GLU A 184 25.89 -10.42 -8.73
N LYS A 185 26.19 -9.13 -8.52
CA LYS A 185 27.47 -8.65 -7.99
C LYS A 185 27.42 -8.31 -6.50
N HIS A 186 26.27 -8.47 -5.85
CA HIS A 186 26.05 -8.04 -4.48
C HIS A 186 25.15 -9.01 -3.71
N ALA A 187 25.77 -9.92 -2.97
CA ALA A 187 25.08 -11.01 -2.27
C ALA A 187 23.91 -10.55 -1.36
N PRO A 188 24.01 -9.47 -0.55
CA PRO A 188 22.88 -9.02 0.26
C PRO A 188 21.68 -8.55 -0.58
N LEU A 189 21.94 -7.95 -1.75
CA LEU A 189 20.87 -7.50 -2.67
C LEU A 189 20.21 -8.70 -3.36
N MET A 190 21.00 -9.70 -3.76
CA MET A 190 20.48 -10.97 -4.26
C MET A 190 19.56 -11.66 -3.24
N GLN A 191 19.93 -11.66 -1.96
CA GLN A 191 19.07 -12.22 -0.92
C GLN A 191 17.78 -11.41 -0.74
N ALA A 192 17.82 -10.08 -0.81
CA ALA A 192 16.60 -9.26 -0.76
C ALA A 192 15.66 -9.56 -1.95
N LEU A 193 16.22 -9.75 -3.14
CA LEU A 193 15.48 -10.12 -4.35
C LEU A 193 14.84 -11.51 -4.22
N LEU A 194 15.62 -12.51 -3.77
CA LEU A 194 15.12 -13.87 -3.52
C LEU A 194 14.03 -13.88 -2.43
N ALA A 195 14.17 -13.04 -1.40
CA ALA A 195 13.16 -12.89 -0.35
C ALA A 195 11.84 -12.38 -0.92
N LEU A 196 11.86 -11.31 -1.73
CA LEU A 196 10.65 -10.77 -2.34
C LEU A 196 10.02 -11.75 -3.34
N SER A 197 10.83 -12.45 -4.13
CA SER A 197 10.34 -13.46 -5.08
C SER A 197 9.68 -14.66 -4.38
N ALA A 198 10.34 -15.22 -3.36
CA ALA A 198 9.79 -16.31 -2.57
C ALA A 198 8.53 -15.87 -1.80
N CYS A 199 8.49 -14.62 -1.32
CA CYS A 199 7.30 -14.02 -0.72
C CYS A 199 6.15 -13.99 -1.72
N ASN A 200 6.35 -13.40 -2.90
CA ASN A 200 5.34 -13.34 -3.96
C ASN A 200 4.82 -14.75 -4.32
N MET A 201 5.72 -15.70 -4.57
CA MET A 201 5.35 -17.09 -4.89
C MET A 201 4.52 -17.76 -3.78
N SER A 202 4.86 -17.53 -2.51
CA SER A 202 4.09 -18.08 -1.38
C SER A 202 2.65 -17.61 -1.38
N ARG A 203 2.39 -16.39 -1.87
CA ARG A 203 1.07 -15.76 -1.87
C ARG A 203 0.26 -16.09 -3.13
N SER A 204 0.93 -16.19 -4.27
CA SER A 204 0.31 -16.55 -5.55
C SER A 204 -0.08 -18.02 -5.64
N LEU A 205 0.49 -18.88 -4.79
CA LEU A 205 0.25 -20.32 -4.81
C LEU A 205 -0.17 -20.87 -3.44
N PRO A 206 -1.32 -20.43 -2.88
CA PRO A 206 -1.74 -20.75 -1.52
C PRO A 206 -1.95 -22.24 -1.26
N GLU A 207 -1.73 -22.64 -0.01
CA GLU A 207 -2.15 -23.93 0.52
C GLU A 207 -3.62 -23.87 0.96
N LYS A 208 -4.37 -24.93 0.66
CA LYS A 208 -5.75 -25.13 1.11
C LYS A 208 -5.76 -26.06 2.31
N THR A 209 -6.36 -25.65 3.43
CA THR A 209 -6.64 -26.53 4.57
C THR A 209 -8.15 -26.69 4.71
N GLU A 210 -8.65 -27.93 4.68
CA GLU A 210 -10.04 -28.23 5.02
C GLU A 210 -10.24 -28.12 6.53
N GLY A 211 -11.27 -27.37 6.96
CA GLY A 211 -11.70 -27.32 8.35
C GLY A 211 -11.99 -28.72 8.91
N SER A 212 -11.60 -28.98 10.16
CA SER A 212 -11.81 -30.27 10.81
C SER A 212 -13.30 -30.64 10.84
N ILE A 213 -13.62 -31.90 10.51
CA ILE A 213 -14.98 -32.45 10.49
C ILE A 213 -15.69 -32.19 11.85
N GLY A 214 -16.65 -31.26 11.85
CA GLY A 214 -17.43 -30.88 13.03
C GLY A 214 -18.53 -29.84 12.71
N THR A 215 -19.70 -30.32 12.25
CA THR A 215 -21.03 -29.66 12.28
C THR A 215 -21.20 -28.25 11.68
N SER A 216 -20.41 -27.88 10.67
CA SER A 216 -20.74 -26.84 9.69
C SER A 216 -20.05 -27.16 8.35
N PRO A 217 -20.47 -26.55 7.22
CA PRO A 217 -19.83 -26.76 5.93
C PRO A 217 -18.31 -26.64 6.08
N SER A 218 -17.56 -27.59 5.52
CA SER A 218 -16.10 -27.66 5.61
C SER A 218 -15.47 -26.41 4.98
N GLN A 219 -15.18 -25.40 5.80
CA GLN A 219 -14.62 -24.13 5.36
C GLN A 219 -13.20 -24.34 4.84
N ILE A 220 -12.93 -23.85 3.63
CA ILE A 220 -11.59 -23.88 3.03
C ILE A 220 -10.83 -22.65 3.53
N ILE A 221 -9.79 -22.88 4.32
CA ILE A 221 -8.90 -21.80 4.78
C ILE A 221 -7.69 -21.76 3.86
N TYR A 222 -7.48 -20.61 3.22
CA TYR A 222 -6.30 -20.35 2.41
C TYR A 222 -5.17 -19.77 3.26
N ARG A 223 -3.94 -20.28 3.03
CA ARG A 223 -2.73 -19.77 3.67
C ARG A 223 -1.60 -19.63 2.66
N PRO A 224 -0.66 -18.69 2.87
CA PRO A 224 0.56 -18.64 2.06
C PRO A 224 1.29 -19.99 2.10
N ARG A 225 1.87 -20.39 0.98
CA ARG A 225 2.62 -21.64 0.86
C ARG A 225 3.81 -21.66 1.81
N ARG A 226 3.88 -22.68 2.65
CA ARG A 226 4.74 -22.68 3.84
C ARG A 226 6.23 -22.76 3.49
N ASP A 227 6.60 -23.56 2.51
CA ASP A 227 7.98 -23.74 2.07
C ASP A 227 8.56 -22.43 1.51
N CYS A 228 7.82 -21.76 0.63
CA CYS A 228 8.19 -20.49 0.02
C CYS A 228 8.20 -19.36 1.05
N LEU A 229 7.24 -19.35 1.98
CA LEU A 229 7.22 -18.37 3.08
C LEU A 229 8.43 -18.53 4.01
N GLN A 230 8.78 -19.76 4.38
CA GLN A 230 9.95 -20.00 5.22
C GLN A 230 11.25 -19.60 4.51
N ALA A 231 11.37 -19.89 3.22
CA ALA A 231 12.50 -19.46 2.40
C ALA A 231 12.57 -17.92 2.32
N SER A 232 11.42 -17.25 2.10
CA SER A 232 11.37 -15.79 2.02
C SER A 232 11.87 -15.12 3.29
N GLN A 233 11.42 -15.60 4.46
CA GLN A 233 11.84 -15.10 5.77
C GLN A 233 13.33 -15.34 6.01
N HIS A 234 13.86 -16.49 5.59
CA HIS A 234 15.27 -16.81 5.72
C HIS A 234 16.15 -15.83 4.91
N TYR A 235 15.84 -15.64 3.63
CA TYR A 235 16.57 -14.71 2.77
C TYR A 235 16.44 -13.27 3.27
N TYR A 236 15.24 -12.86 3.70
CA TYR A 236 14.97 -11.53 4.24
C TYR A 236 15.83 -11.22 5.47
N GLY A 237 15.82 -12.11 6.46
CA GLY A 237 16.63 -11.95 7.68
C GLY A 237 18.13 -11.96 7.39
N SER A 238 18.59 -12.77 6.43
CA SER A 238 19.99 -12.79 6.01
C SER A 238 20.41 -11.47 5.34
N ALA A 239 19.57 -10.95 4.43
CA ALA A 239 19.81 -9.70 3.72
C ALA A 239 19.89 -8.51 4.69
N ILE A 240 18.93 -8.38 5.62
CA ILE A 240 18.92 -7.32 6.63
C ILE A 240 20.19 -7.34 7.46
N ASN A 241 20.57 -8.52 7.98
CA ASN A 241 21.76 -8.66 8.82
C ASN A 241 23.04 -8.23 8.10
N GLN A 242 23.16 -8.54 6.81
CA GLN A 242 24.33 -8.16 6.03
C GLN A 242 24.32 -6.68 5.66
N ILE A 243 23.19 -6.13 5.21
CA ILE A 243 23.05 -4.69 4.90
C ILE A 243 23.30 -3.84 6.15
N ALA A 244 22.73 -4.22 7.31
CA ALA A 244 22.96 -3.52 8.56
C ALA A 244 24.45 -3.47 8.95
N ARG A 245 25.19 -4.57 8.74
CA ARG A 245 26.65 -4.62 8.98
C ARG A 245 27.42 -3.73 8.01
N ILE A 246 27.01 -3.68 6.75
CA ILE A 246 27.63 -2.84 5.72
C ILE A 246 27.45 -1.37 6.06
N VAL A 247 26.22 -0.96 6.37
CA VAL A 247 25.87 0.41 6.77
C VAL A 247 26.61 0.79 8.06
N GLY A 248 26.62 -0.08 9.06
CA GLY A 248 27.24 0.19 10.36
C GLY A 248 28.77 0.28 10.35
N LYS A 249 29.45 -0.33 9.37
CA LYS A 249 30.92 -0.29 9.28
C LYS A 249 31.46 0.89 8.47
N ALA A 250 30.59 1.75 7.90
CA ALA A 250 30.98 2.80 6.96
C ALA A 250 31.92 2.29 5.84
N THR A 251 31.81 1.01 5.49
CA THR A 251 32.57 0.42 4.39
C THR A 251 32.12 1.05 3.08
N SER A 252 33.00 1.11 2.08
CA SER A 252 32.71 1.60 0.73
C SER A 252 31.75 0.69 -0.05
N SER A 253 30.56 0.39 0.48
CA SER A 253 29.51 -0.21 -0.32
C SER A 253 28.96 0.83 -1.29
N SER A 254 28.63 0.37 -2.48
CA SER A 254 27.97 1.24 -3.46
C SER A 254 26.61 1.67 -2.90
N VAL A 255 26.41 3.00 -2.82
CA VAL A 255 25.16 3.66 -2.40
C VAL A 255 23.96 3.05 -3.11
N SER A 256 24.09 2.77 -4.41
CA SER A 256 23.08 2.14 -5.25
C SER A 256 22.65 0.76 -4.75
N HIS A 257 23.59 -0.12 -4.37
CA HIS A 257 23.25 -1.48 -3.92
C HIS A 257 22.55 -1.47 -2.56
N THR A 258 23.00 -0.60 -1.66
CA THR A 258 22.36 -0.41 -0.35
C THR A 258 20.95 0.14 -0.52
N LEU A 259 20.79 1.20 -1.33
CA LEU A 259 19.48 1.78 -1.62
C LEU A 259 18.53 0.75 -2.24
N ALA A 260 18.98 0.02 -3.27
CA ALA A 260 18.18 -1.02 -3.91
C ALA A 260 17.69 -2.07 -2.92
N ALA A 261 18.57 -2.54 -2.01
CA ALA A 261 18.19 -3.53 -1.01
C ALA A 261 17.16 -2.98 -0.02
N MET A 262 17.34 -1.74 0.44
CA MET A 262 16.39 -1.08 1.35
C MET A 262 15.02 -0.86 0.71
N VAL A 263 14.97 -0.51 -0.57
CA VAL A 263 13.72 -0.40 -1.33
C VAL A 263 13.03 -1.76 -1.46
N LEU A 264 13.77 -2.83 -1.71
CA LEU A 264 13.22 -4.19 -1.72
C LEU A 264 12.67 -4.62 -0.35
N PHE A 265 13.28 -4.19 0.76
CA PHE A 265 12.71 -4.42 2.09
C PHE A 265 11.37 -3.73 2.26
N CYS A 266 11.20 -2.51 1.73
CA CYS A 266 9.93 -1.80 1.76
C CYS A 266 8.84 -2.54 0.96
N TYR A 267 9.17 -3.04 -0.25
CA TYR A 267 8.24 -3.88 -1.01
C TYR A 267 7.88 -5.18 -0.29
N PHE A 268 8.85 -5.81 0.38
CA PHE A 268 8.62 -7.00 1.18
C PHE A 268 7.64 -6.73 2.33
N GLU A 269 7.88 -5.69 3.14
CA GLU A 269 7.00 -5.38 4.27
C GLU A 269 5.60 -4.96 3.82
N SER A 270 5.50 -4.21 2.71
CA SER A 270 4.20 -3.85 2.13
C SER A 270 3.43 -5.08 1.67
N ALA A 271 4.09 -6.03 1.00
CA ALA A 271 3.49 -7.30 0.58
C ALA A 271 3.04 -8.16 1.77
N MET A 272 3.79 -8.11 2.87
CA MET A 272 3.43 -8.77 4.11
C MET A 272 2.40 -7.99 4.93
N GLY A 273 2.03 -6.77 4.56
CA GLY A 273 1.16 -5.92 5.39
C GLY A 273 1.73 -5.67 6.79
N ASP A 274 3.06 -5.72 6.95
CA ASP A 274 3.74 -5.35 8.20
C ASP A 274 4.06 -3.86 8.18
N PHE A 275 3.10 -3.05 8.60
CA PHE A 275 3.25 -1.60 8.54
C PHE A 275 4.27 -1.05 9.54
N ALA A 276 4.52 -1.73 10.66
CA ALA A 276 5.53 -1.31 11.63
C ALA A 276 6.94 -1.56 11.08
N GLY A 277 7.16 -2.75 10.51
CA GLY A 277 8.38 -3.08 9.76
C GLY A 277 8.59 -2.11 8.59
N PHE A 278 7.54 -1.85 7.81
CA PHE A 278 7.58 -0.89 6.72
C PHE A 278 7.99 0.50 7.20
N ALA A 279 7.37 1.03 8.26
CA ALA A 279 7.69 2.34 8.80
C ALA A 279 9.16 2.45 9.25
N CYS A 280 9.71 1.38 9.82
CA CYS A 280 11.12 1.32 10.19
C CYS A 280 12.05 1.45 8.97
N HIS A 281 11.82 0.63 7.93
CA HIS A 281 12.62 0.70 6.70
C HIS A 281 12.43 2.02 5.97
N ALA A 282 11.19 2.50 5.87
CA ALA A 282 10.84 3.78 5.27
C ALA A 282 11.66 4.93 5.86
N GLN A 283 11.71 5.00 7.19
CA GLN A 283 12.46 6.02 7.89
C GLN A 283 13.98 5.87 7.66
N GLY A 284 14.46 4.64 7.51
CA GLY A 284 15.83 4.34 7.11
C GLY A 284 16.14 4.84 5.69
N VAL A 285 15.26 4.57 4.72
CA VAL A 285 15.40 5.00 3.32
C VAL A 285 15.38 6.52 3.23
N ASP A 286 14.43 7.19 3.89
CA ASP A 286 14.36 8.66 3.89
C ASP A 286 15.66 9.28 4.46
N LYS A 287 16.20 8.75 5.57
CA LYS A 287 17.50 9.18 6.11
C LYS A 287 18.66 8.92 5.15
N PHE A 288 18.68 7.76 4.51
CA PHE A 288 19.73 7.37 3.59
C PHE A 288 19.74 8.23 2.32
N ILE A 289 18.57 8.46 1.72
CA ILE A 289 18.42 9.35 0.55
C ILE A 289 18.88 10.76 0.92
N ASN A 290 18.46 11.30 2.07
CA ASN A 290 18.86 12.64 2.49
C ASN A 290 20.38 12.76 2.69
N ALA A 291 21.03 11.74 3.28
CA ALA A 291 22.48 11.74 3.49
C ALA A 291 23.30 11.61 2.18
N HIS A 292 22.69 11.04 1.13
CA HIS A 292 23.37 10.72 -0.14
C HIS A 292 22.71 11.37 -1.35
N PHE A 293 21.88 12.40 -1.15
CA PHE A 293 20.98 12.93 -2.19
C PHE A 293 21.74 13.37 -3.44
N THR A 294 22.84 14.11 -3.29
CA THR A 294 23.67 14.59 -4.40
C THR A 294 24.27 13.44 -5.22
N ALA A 295 24.71 12.37 -4.55
CA ALA A 295 25.26 11.20 -5.23
C ALA A 295 24.16 10.45 -6.00
N ILE A 296 23.02 10.23 -5.36
CA ILE A 296 21.87 9.53 -5.95
C ILE A 296 21.26 10.33 -7.11
N SER A 297 21.06 11.64 -6.95
CA SER A 297 20.45 12.48 -7.97
C SER A 297 21.33 12.63 -9.21
N SER A 298 22.65 12.49 -9.07
CA SER A 298 23.57 12.54 -10.22
C SER A 298 23.44 11.32 -11.15
N ASN A 299 23.03 10.16 -10.64
CA ASN A 299 22.96 8.91 -11.40
C ASN A 299 21.51 8.56 -11.80
N PRO A 300 21.17 8.51 -13.11
CA PRO A 300 19.81 8.19 -13.55
C PRO A 300 19.22 6.91 -12.96
N LYS A 301 20.05 5.87 -12.78
CA LYS A 301 19.60 4.57 -12.25
C LYS A 301 19.20 4.63 -10.78
N ASP A 302 19.86 5.50 -10.01
CA ASP A 302 19.55 5.67 -8.60
C ASP A 302 18.31 6.57 -8.41
N ARG A 303 18.03 7.47 -9.37
CA ARG A 303 16.76 8.23 -9.44
C ARG A 303 15.54 7.30 -9.59
N ASP A 304 15.64 6.27 -10.44
CA ASP A 304 14.58 5.27 -10.57
C ASP A 304 14.29 4.55 -9.24
N MET A 305 15.31 4.36 -8.39
CA MET A 305 15.12 3.77 -7.05
C MET A 305 14.40 4.73 -6.09
N ILE A 306 14.61 6.05 -6.19
CA ILE A 306 13.81 7.03 -5.45
C ILE A 306 12.35 6.96 -5.92
N SER A 307 12.12 6.90 -7.23
CA SER A 307 10.78 6.75 -7.80
C SER A 307 10.08 5.49 -7.27
N ALA A 308 10.79 4.37 -7.23
CA ALA A 308 10.30 3.11 -6.66
C ALA A 308 10.00 3.18 -5.16
N TRP A 309 10.92 3.78 -4.39
CA TRP A 309 10.73 4.05 -2.98
C TRP A 309 9.44 4.82 -2.72
N LEU A 310 9.23 5.93 -3.44
CA LEU A 310 8.05 6.76 -3.29
C LEU A 310 6.77 6.01 -3.65
N GLN A 311 6.77 5.21 -4.72
CA GLN A 311 5.62 4.36 -5.06
C GLN A 311 5.31 3.35 -3.95
N ALA A 312 6.31 2.68 -3.38
CA ALA A 312 6.12 1.79 -2.24
C ALA A 312 5.57 2.53 -1.00
N LYS A 313 6.05 3.75 -0.74
CA LYS A 313 5.58 4.62 0.35
C LYS A 313 4.11 5.00 0.18
N PHE A 314 3.71 5.43 -1.01
CA PHE A 314 2.32 5.78 -1.31
C PHE A 314 1.39 4.56 -1.28
N HIS A 315 1.87 3.41 -1.77
CA HIS A 315 1.12 2.15 -1.72
C HIS A 315 0.88 1.68 -0.28
N ALA A 316 1.93 1.60 0.54
CA ALA A 316 1.81 1.20 1.94
C ALA A 316 0.93 2.18 2.75
N TRP A 317 1.04 3.48 2.49
CA TRP A 317 0.15 4.48 3.09
C TRP A 317 -1.31 4.23 2.71
N TRP A 318 -1.59 3.99 1.42
CA TRP A 318 -2.94 3.72 0.92
C TRP A 318 -3.57 2.48 1.58
N LEU A 319 -2.81 1.39 1.68
CA LEU A 319 -3.27 0.15 2.32
C LEU A 319 -3.65 0.35 3.79
N ARG A 320 -2.94 1.23 4.49
CA ARG A 320 -3.19 1.49 5.91
C ARG A 320 -4.37 2.44 6.14
N MET A 321 -4.58 3.40 5.25
CA MET A 321 -5.41 4.58 5.52
C MET A 321 -6.82 4.20 6.01
N ASN A 322 -7.58 3.40 5.27
CA ASN A 322 -8.96 3.03 5.66
C ASN A 322 -9.05 1.88 6.66
N PHE A 323 -7.95 1.15 6.86
CA PHE A 323 -7.84 0.04 7.80
C PHE A 323 -7.09 0.50 9.05
N SER A 324 -7.48 1.67 9.55
CA SER A 324 -6.95 2.31 10.73
C SER A 324 -8.06 3.10 11.44
N SER A 325 -7.78 3.61 12.63
CA SER A 325 -8.74 4.43 13.38
C SER A 325 -8.98 5.80 12.73
N PHE A 326 -10.15 6.42 12.95
CA PHE A 326 -10.38 7.81 12.50
C PHE A 326 -9.37 8.81 13.08
N SER A 327 -8.89 8.58 14.32
CA SER A 327 -7.82 9.39 14.92
C SER A 327 -6.50 9.26 14.16
N PHE A 328 -6.15 8.06 13.71
CA PHE A 328 -4.95 7.85 12.89
C PHE A 328 -5.11 8.54 11.54
N GLN A 329 -6.25 8.36 10.88
CA GLN A 329 -6.54 9.02 9.60
C GLN A 329 -6.45 10.56 9.71
N ALA A 330 -7.00 11.14 10.77
CA ALA A 330 -6.99 12.59 11.01
C ALA A 330 -5.61 13.18 11.33
N SER A 331 -4.68 12.35 11.80
CA SER A 331 -3.31 12.75 12.20
C SER A 331 -2.25 12.50 11.11
N GLN A 332 -2.64 11.99 9.93
CA GLN A 332 -1.70 11.74 8.85
C GLN A 332 -1.04 13.03 8.33
N GLY A 333 0.28 13.03 8.28
CA GLY A 333 1.10 14.12 7.73
C GLY A 333 1.05 14.21 6.20
N SER A 334 1.52 15.32 5.65
CA SER A 334 1.51 15.56 4.20
C SER A 334 2.33 14.54 3.42
N LEU A 335 1.82 14.16 2.26
CA LEU A 335 2.44 13.29 1.26
C LEU A 335 2.92 14.06 0.02
N CYS A 336 2.89 15.41 0.09
CA CYS A 336 3.42 16.27 -0.96
C CYS A 336 4.91 15.99 -1.18
N LEU A 337 5.30 15.96 -2.44
CA LEU A 337 6.70 15.94 -2.85
C LEU A 337 7.32 17.33 -2.72
N SER A 338 8.61 17.39 -2.38
CA SER A 338 9.38 18.65 -2.47
C SER A 338 9.59 19.04 -3.94
N SER A 339 9.90 20.32 -4.19
CA SER A 339 10.23 20.80 -5.54
C SER A 339 11.37 20.00 -6.18
N ASP A 340 12.44 19.75 -5.43
CA ASP A 340 13.64 19.06 -5.93
C ASP A 340 13.32 17.61 -6.34
N ILE A 341 12.51 16.91 -5.54
CA ILE A 341 12.07 15.55 -5.86
C ILE A 341 11.14 15.58 -7.08
N THR A 342 10.20 16.53 -7.15
CA THR A 342 9.29 16.66 -8.30
C THR A 342 10.07 16.92 -9.60
N THR A 343 11.01 17.86 -9.61
CA THR A 343 11.87 18.15 -10.77
C THR A 343 12.69 16.92 -11.17
N MET A 344 13.24 16.19 -10.19
CA MET A 344 13.98 14.96 -10.43
C MET A 344 13.08 13.89 -11.08
N LEU A 345 11.87 13.67 -10.57
CA LEU A 345 10.92 12.70 -11.13
C LEU A 345 10.47 13.05 -12.54
N ARG A 346 10.24 14.33 -12.84
CA ARG A 346 9.95 14.80 -14.21
C ARG A 346 11.12 14.50 -15.15
N SER A 347 12.37 14.67 -14.69
CA SER A 347 13.56 14.40 -15.52
C SER A 347 13.71 12.94 -15.97
N ILE A 348 13.08 11.99 -15.27
CA ILE A 348 13.09 10.56 -15.60
C ILE A 348 11.71 10.06 -16.08
N ASN A 349 10.77 10.98 -16.37
CA ASN A 349 9.40 10.66 -16.74
C ASN A 349 8.69 9.70 -15.77
N ALA A 350 8.88 9.87 -14.47
CA ALA A 350 8.27 9.05 -13.43
C ALA A 350 6.78 9.42 -13.19
N SER A 351 5.99 9.38 -14.27
CA SER A 351 4.59 9.83 -14.31
C SER A 351 3.72 9.15 -13.24
N ARG A 352 3.83 7.83 -13.08
CA ARG A 352 3.10 7.06 -12.04
C ARG A 352 3.38 7.57 -10.62
N THR A 353 4.63 7.89 -10.29
CA THR A 353 5.01 8.34 -8.95
C THR A 353 4.37 9.69 -8.63
N ILE A 354 4.37 10.60 -9.59
CA ILE A 354 3.78 11.93 -9.44
C ILE A 354 2.27 11.82 -9.24
N ILE A 355 1.58 11.05 -10.08
CA ILE A 355 0.12 10.92 -9.94
C ILE A 355 -0.29 10.21 -8.64
N MET A 356 0.47 9.21 -8.19
CA MET A 356 0.22 8.57 -6.90
C MET A 356 0.39 9.54 -5.73
N SER A 357 1.37 10.45 -5.78
CA SER A 357 1.53 11.49 -4.76
C SER A 357 0.30 12.41 -4.71
N ILE A 358 -0.14 12.91 -5.88
CA ILE A 358 -1.30 13.81 -5.99
C ILE A 358 -2.57 13.09 -5.50
N LEU A 359 -2.78 11.84 -5.91
CA LEU A 359 -3.92 11.03 -5.47
C LEU A 359 -3.93 10.85 -3.95
N CYS A 360 -2.82 10.39 -3.37
CA CYS A 360 -2.75 10.12 -1.94
C CYS A 360 -2.90 11.39 -1.10
N GLU A 361 -2.30 12.51 -1.53
CA GLU A 361 -2.46 13.79 -0.83
C GLU A 361 -3.88 14.33 -0.95
N SER A 362 -4.47 14.28 -2.15
CA SER A 362 -5.87 14.67 -2.37
C SER A 362 -6.81 13.86 -1.49
N TYR A 363 -6.60 12.55 -1.41
CA TYR A 363 -7.39 11.69 -0.55
C TYR A 363 -7.19 12.01 0.93
N ARG A 364 -5.94 12.16 1.40
CA ARG A 364 -5.61 12.49 2.79
C ARG A 364 -6.32 13.78 3.23
N VAL A 365 -6.18 14.84 2.46
CA VAL A 365 -6.73 16.17 2.77
C VAL A 365 -8.26 16.15 2.74
N SER A 366 -8.85 15.56 1.70
CA SER A 366 -10.30 15.37 1.57
C SER A 366 -10.87 14.61 2.76
N ASN A 367 -10.21 13.52 3.17
CA ASN A 367 -10.64 12.70 4.29
C ASN A 367 -10.52 13.44 5.63
N ILE A 368 -9.43 14.17 5.87
CA ILE A 368 -9.26 15.00 7.08
C ILE A 368 -10.41 16.01 7.19
N ALA A 369 -10.74 16.71 6.10
CA ALA A 369 -11.83 17.67 6.10
C ALA A 369 -13.18 17.02 6.44
N LEU A 370 -13.49 15.85 5.87
CA LEU A 370 -14.71 15.11 6.17
C LEU A 370 -14.78 14.62 7.62
N LEU A 371 -13.66 14.16 8.19
CA LEU A 371 -13.60 13.70 9.59
C LEU A 371 -13.77 14.84 10.59
N GLN A 372 -13.32 16.06 10.25
CA GLN A 372 -13.55 17.25 11.07
C GLN A 372 -15.01 17.70 11.08
N LEU A 373 -15.70 17.56 9.95
CA LEU A 373 -17.13 17.86 9.82
C LEU A 373 -18.02 16.75 10.42
N GLY A 374 -17.45 15.58 10.72
CA GLY A 374 -18.16 14.45 11.30
C GLY A 374 -18.53 14.61 12.79
N PRO A 375 -19.41 13.75 13.30
CA PRO A 375 -19.91 13.83 14.69
C PRO A 375 -18.83 13.55 15.73
N CYS A 376 -17.73 12.91 15.33
CA CYS A 376 -16.58 12.61 16.18
C CYS A 376 -15.46 13.66 16.06
N GLY A 377 -15.73 14.83 15.46
CA GLY A 377 -14.81 15.95 15.19
C GLY A 377 -13.45 15.79 15.87
N THR A 378 -12.52 15.15 15.16
CA THR A 378 -11.25 14.74 15.76
C THR A 378 -10.39 15.98 15.98
N GLN A 379 -10.34 16.49 17.22
CA GLN A 379 -9.50 17.64 17.62
C GLN A 379 -7.98 17.41 17.42
N THR A 380 -7.59 16.26 16.86
CA THR A 380 -6.20 15.87 16.59
C THR A 380 -5.66 16.42 15.27
N SER A 381 -6.49 16.99 14.38
CA SER A 381 -6.00 17.53 13.11
C SER A 381 -5.44 18.95 13.28
N VAL A 382 -4.25 19.20 12.70
CA VAL A 382 -3.54 20.49 12.79
C VAL A 382 -4.07 21.51 11.77
N ILE A 383 -4.75 21.05 10.71
CA ILE A 383 -5.24 21.88 9.60
C ILE A 383 -6.76 22.08 9.71
N THR A 384 -7.26 23.22 9.29
CA THR A 384 -8.70 23.54 9.25
C THR A 384 -9.36 23.03 7.96
N VAL A 385 -10.69 22.92 7.94
CA VAL A 385 -11.44 22.59 6.71
C VAL A 385 -11.16 23.58 5.57
N GLY A 386 -10.98 24.87 5.87
CA GLY A 386 -10.63 25.88 4.87
C GLY A 386 -9.26 25.63 4.25
N GLU A 387 -8.24 25.39 5.08
CA GLU A 387 -6.89 25.03 4.62
C GLU A 387 -6.88 23.70 3.83
N CYS A 388 -7.76 22.76 4.19
CA CYS A 388 -7.95 21.55 3.38
C CYS A 388 -8.47 21.87 1.99
N VAL A 389 -9.46 22.75 1.85
CA VAL A 389 -10.00 23.16 0.54
C VAL A 389 -8.91 23.85 -0.29
N GLU A 390 -8.14 24.75 0.29
CA GLU A 390 -7.00 25.40 -0.39
C GLU A 390 -5.93 24.40 -0.84
N SER A 391 -5.66 23.39 -0.01
CA SER A 391 -4.73 22.30 -0.33
C SER A 391 -5.26 21.44 -1.48
N LEU A 392 -6.56 21.11 -1.50
CA LEU A 392 -7.18 20.39 -2.62
C LEU A 392 -7.10 21.18 -3.93
N GLN A 393 -7.29 22.50 -3.88
CA GLN A 393 -7.11 23.36 -5.07
C GLN A 393 -5.65 23.39 -5.55
N THR A 394 -4.68 23.26 -4.63
CA THR A 394 -3.28 23.14 -4.98
C THR A 394 -2.97 21.81 -5.65
N GLU A 395 -3.50 20.70 -5.13
CA GLU A 395 -3.38 19.38 -5.76
C GLU A 395 -4.10 19.31 -7.11
N LEU A 396 -5.23 20.00 -7.28
CA LEU A 396 -5.94 20.10 -8.57
C LEU A 396 -5.07 20.76 -9.64
N ARG A 397 -4.37 21.86 -9.31
CA ARG A 397 -3.44 22.50 -10.26
C ARG A 397 -2.29 21.58 -10.66
N LYS A 398 -1.71 20.84 -9.70
CA LYS A 398 -0.67 19.84 -9.99
C LYS A 398 -1.20 18.72 -10.88
N LEU A 399 -2.45 18.32 -10.67
CA LEU A 399 -3.12 17.28 -11.46
C LEU A 399 -3.36 17.73 -12.91
N ASP A 400 -3.80 18.97 -13.10
CA ASP A 400 -4.00 19.56 -14.43
C ASP A 400 -2.66 19.71 -15.16
N GLU A 401 -1.61 20.14 -14.47
CA GLU A 401 -0.25 20.19 -15.04
C GLU A 401 0.21 18.78 -15.47
N TRP A 402 0.08 17.79 -14.59
CA TRP A 402 0.43 16.39 -14.90
C TRP A 402 -0.34 15.86 -16.11
N HIS A 403 -1.65 16.14 -16.23
CA HIS A 403 -2.47 15.70 -17.36
C HIS A 403 -2.05 16.39 -18.67
N SER A 404 -1.68 17.68 -18.60
CA SER A 404 -1.23 18.45 -19.76
C SER A 404 0.11 17.97 -20.34
N GLU A 405 0.93 17.29 -19.53
CA GLU A 405 2.22 16.73 -19.92
C GLU A 405 2.09 15.35 -20.62
N LEU A 406 0.90 14.73 -20.61
CA LEU A 406 0.70 13.39 -21.17
C LEU A 406 0.83 13.37 -22.70
N SER A 407 1.55 12.37 -23.21
CA SER A 407 1.60 12.09 -24.64
C SER A 407 0.29 11.47 -25.16
N GLN A 408 0.06 11.54 -26.47
CA GLN A 408 -1.12 10.91 -27.10
C GLN A 408 -1.21 9.40 -26.83
N SER A 409 -0.08 8.70 -26.65
CA SER A 409 -0.08 7.27 -26.32
C SER A 409 -0.52 6.96 -24.89
N GLU A 410 -0.46 7.94 -23.99
CA GLU A 410 -0.87 7.82 -22.59
C GLU A 410 -2.37 8.12 -22.39
N LEU A 411 -2.98 8.80 -23.36
CA LEU A 411 -4.41 9.11 -23.37
C LEU A 411 -5.24 7.89 -23.82
N PRO A 412 -6.56 7.90 -23.56
CA PRO A 412 -7.45 6.86 -24.06
C PRO A 412 -7.40 6.75 -25.59
N ILE A 413 -7.40 5.51 -26.11
CA ILE A 413 -7.36 5.24 -27.56
C ILE A 413 -8.58 5.84 -28.28
N GLU A 414 -9.72 5.85 -27.58
CA GLU A 414 -10.98 6.34 -28.12
C GLU A 414 -11.26 7.76 -27.58
N SER A 415 -11.34 8.74 -28.48
CA SER A 415 -11.81 10.09 -28.16
C SER A 415 -13.33 10.09 -28.14
N PHE A 416 -13.96 10.10 -26.96
CA PHE A 416 -15.41 10.26 -26.85
C PHE A 416 -15.79 11.42 -25.91
N PRO A 417 -16.36 12.51 -26.44
CA PRO A 417 -16.97 13.58 -25.64
C PRO A 417 -18.41 13.26 -25.20
N GLY A 418 -19.01 12.16 -25.67
CA GLY A 418 -20.40 11.81 -25.39
C GLY A 418 -20.54 10.89 -24.18
N PHE A 419 -21.25 11.35 -23.15
CA PHE A 419 -21.83 10.49 -22.14
C PHE A 419 -22.73 9.43 -22.78
N VAL A 420 -22.69 8.23 -22.21
CA VAL A 420 -23.58 7.09 -22.45
C VAL A 420 -24.88 7.50 -23.16
N ASN A 421 -25.11 6.99 -24.37
CA ASN A 421 -26.48 6.87 -24.87
C ASN A 421 -27.21 6.00 -23.84
N ARG A 422 -27.99 6.63 -22.95
CA ARG A 422 -28.78 5.94 -21.91
C ARG A 422 -29.74 4.90 -22.51
N ASP A 423 -29.92 4.92 -23.83
CA ASP A 423 -30.83 4.09 -24.58
C ASP A 423 -30.37 2.63 -24.84
N GLU A 424 -29.10 2.26 -24.58
CA GLU A 424 -28.62 0.87 -24.80
C GLU A 424 -28.26 0.09 -23.53
N GLY A 425 -28.20 0.72 -22.35
CA GLY A 425 -27.92 0.03 -21.07
C GLY A 425 -26.57 -0.71 -20.98
N HIS A 426 -25.66 -0.55 -21.95
CA HIS A 426 -24.37 -1.25 -21.99
C HIS A 426 -23.23 -0.27 -21.71
N LEU A 427 -22.48 -0.50 -20.63
CA LEU A 427 -21.28 0.27 -20.29
C LEU A 427 -20.20 0.01 -21.34
N ARG A 428 -19.76 1.06 -22.06
CA ARG A 428 -18.71 0.95 -23.07
C ARG A 428 -17.31 1.12 -22.45
N PRO A 429 -16.43 0.11 -22.52
CA PRO A 429 -15.08 0.20 -21.97
C PRO A 429 -14.24 1.33 -22.55
N LEU A 430 -13.38 1.93 -21.72
CA LEU A 430 -12.38 2.88 -22.16
C LEU A 430 -11.02 2.19 -22.20
N ARG A 431 -10.42 2.11 -23.39
CA ARG A 431 -9.18 1.36 -23.64
C ARG A 431 -7.96 2.26 -23.72
N PHE A 432 -6.81 1.71 -23.33
CA PHE A 432 -5.51 2.36 -23.35
C PHE A 432 -4.48 1.45 -24.00
N ASN A 433 -3.36 2.02 -24.45
CA ASN A 433 -2.29 1.26 -25.10
C ASN A 433 -1.56 0.29 -24.16
N SER A 434 -1.69 0.46 -22.85
CA SER A 434 -1.12 -0.45 -21.86
C SER A 434 -1.89 -0.43 -20.54
N HIS A 435 -1.78 -1.52 -19.78
CA HIS A 435 -2.22 -1.59 -18.38
C HIS A 435 -1.62 -0.46 -17.53
N TYR A 436 -0.35 -0.11 -17.79
CA TYR A 436 0.34 0.95 -17.06
C TYR A 436 -0.35 2.32 -17.24
N PHE A 437 -0.71 2.68 -18.47
CA PHE A 437 -1.39 3.94 -18.77
C PHE A 437 -2.83 3.95 -18.26
N ALA A 438 -3.57 2.85 -18.40
CA ALA A 438 -4.92 2.73 -17.84
C ALA A 438 -4.93 2.94 -16.31
N MET A 439 -3.98 2.32 -15.59
CA MET A 439 -3.84 2.51 -14.14
C MET A 439 -3.47 3.95 -13.76
N ASN A 440 -2.52 4.58 -14.48
CA ASN A 440 -2.16 5.98 -14.21
C ASN A 440 -3.36 6.92 -14.43
N TYR A 441 -4.15 6.67 -15.48
CA TYR A 441 -5.35 7.44 -15.75
C TYR A 441 -6.46 7.15 -14.74
N ALA A 442 -6.57 5.92 -14.22
CA ALA A 442 -7.45 5.59 -13.11
C ALA A 442 -7.06 6.37 -11.84
N TYR A 443 -5.77 6.49 -11.52
CA TYR A 443 -5.30 7.32 -10.41
C TYR A 443 -5.66 8.80 -10.61
N TYR A 444 -5.53 9.31 -11.84
CA TYR A 444 -5.98 10.66 -12.22
C TYR A 444 -7.48 10.86 -11.95
N VAL A 445 -8.33 9.96 -12.44
CA VAL A 445 -9.78 10.05 -12.21
C VAL A 445 -10.13 9.93 -10.73
N CYS A 446 -9.47 9.04 -9.99
CA CYS A 446 -9.65 8.93 -8.54
C CYS A 446 -9.24 10.21 -7.83
N ALA A 447 -8.14 10.87 -8.24
CA ALA A 447 -7.71 12.13 -7.66
C ALA A 447 -8.76 13.23 -7.89
N ARG A 448 -9.35 13.32 -9.10
CA ARG A 448 -10.47 14.24 -9.39
C ARG A 448 -11.64 14.02 -8.45
N ILE A 449 -12.03 12.76 -8.23
CA ILE A 449 -13.13 12.41 -7.30
C ILE A 449 -12.81 12.86 -5.87
N MET A 450 -11.57 12.69 -5.42
CA MET A 450 -11.15 13.09 -4.07
C MET A 450 -11.07 14.62 -3.90
N GLN A 451 -10.85 15.35 -5.00
CA GLN A 451 -10.77 16.82 -5.03
C GLN A 451 -12.14 17.51 -5.06
N CYS A 452 -13.23 16.79 -5.35
CA CYS A 452 -14.59 17.33 -5.27
C CYS A 452 -14.94 17.74 -3.83
N THR A 453 -15.36 19.00 -3.64
CA THR A 453 -15.65 19.57 -2.31
C THR A 453 -17.13 19.55 -1.91
N HIS A 454 -18.02 18.99 -2.75
CA HIS A 454 -19.47 18.97 -2.52
C HIS A 454 -19.88 18.49 -1.12
N LEU A 455 -19.34 17.35 -0.69
CA LEU A 455 -19.66 16.80 0.64
C LEU A 455 -19.22 17.74 1.77
N LEU A 456 -18.14 18.50 1.59
CA LEU A 456 -17.66 19.45 2.59
C LEU A 456 -18.65 20.61 2.78
N HIS A 457 -19.13 21.18 1.67
CA HIS A 457 -20.14 22.25 1.71
C HIS A 457 -21.50 21.75 2.19
N GLY A 458 -21.89 20.55 1.76
CA GLY A 458 -23.16 19.91 2.11
C GLY A 458 -23.27 19.54 3.58
N LEU A 459 -22.18 19.10 4.22
CA LEU A 459 -22.16 18.82 5.67
C LEU A 459 -22.11 20.10 6.51
N GLY A 460 -21.52 21.18 5.99
CA GLY A 460 -21.46 22.49 6.65
C GLY A 460 -22.76 23.30 6.59
N SER A 461 -23.74 22.89 5.76
CA SER A 461 -24.97 23.65 5.49
C SER A 461 -26.22 22.77 5.66
N THR A 462 -27.30 23.28 6.27
CA THR A 462 -28.53 22.51 6.55
C THR A 462 -29.44 22.26 5.33
N GLY A 463 -28.88 22.13 4.13
CA GLY A 463 -29.69 21.90 2.93
C GLY A 463 -28.87 21.60 1.67
N SER A 464 -28.53 20.34 1.45
CA SER A 464 -28.06 19.89 0.14
C SER A 464 -29.25 19.46 -0.73
N ARG A 465 -29.48 20.14 -1.85
CA ARG A 465 -30.41 19.69 -2.89
C ARG A 465 -29.76 18.59 -3.74
N PRO A 466 -30.48 17.52 -4.09
CA PRO A 466 -29.94 16.43 -4.92
C PRO A 466 -29.43 16.89 -6.29
N ASP A 467 -30.06 17.92 -6.89
CA ASP A 467 -29.73 18.46 -8.22
C ASP A 467 -28.53 19.43 -8.25
N HIS A 468 -27.64 19.40 -7.25
CA HIS A 468 -26.47 20.28 -7.23
C HIS A 468 -25.49 19.93 -8.38
N PRO A 469 -24.95 20.91 -9.14
CA PRO A 469 -24.03 20.67 -10.26
C PRO A 469 -22.82 19.77 -9.91
N GLU A 470 -22.33 19.85 -8.68
CA GLU A 470 -21.17 19.07 -8.22
C GLU A 470 -21.47 17.56 -8.00
N ASN A 471 -22.72 17.17 -7.72
CA ASN A 471 -23.10 15.74 -7.74
C ASN A 471 -23.00 15.15 -9.15
N GLN A 472 -23.23 15.98 -10.17
CA GLN A 472 -23.06 15.58 -11.57
C GLN A 472 -21.58 15.39 -11.91
N GLU A 473 -20.68 16.16 -11.28
CA GLU A 473 -19.23 16.00 -11.44
C GLU A 473 -18.71 14.69 -10.83
N ILE A 474 -19.09 14.34 -9.60
CA ILE A 474 -18.68 13.06 -9.01
C ILE A 474 -19.16 11.90 -9.89
N ASN A 475 -20.42 11.94 -10.34
CA ASN A 475 -20.97 10.91 -11.21
C ASN A 475 -20.25 10.87 -12.57
N TYR A 476 -19.85 12.02 -13.14
CA TYR A 476 -19.00 12.09 -14.33
C TYR A 476 -17.73 11.27 -14.14
N TRP A 477 -16.98 11.57 -13.09
CA TRP A 477 -15.68 10.94 -12.85
C TRP A 477 -15.82 9.46 -12.47
N MET A 478 -16.84 9.11 -11.68
CA MET A 478 -17.15 7.72 -11.37
C MET A 478 -17.50 6.92 -12.62
N MET A 479 -18.30 7.48 -13.53
CA MET A 479 -18.60 6.84 -14.81
C MET A 479 -17.34 6.64 -15.65
N LEU A 480 -16.43 7.63 -15.67
CA LEU A 480 -15.16 7.48 -16.36
C LEU A 480 -14.29 6.38 -15.73
N LEU A 481 -14.24 6.31 -14.40
CA LEU A 481 -13.52 5.28 -13.66
C LEU A 481 -14.01 3.87 -14.01
N ILE A 482 -15.33 3.63 -13.94
CA ILE A 482 -15.87 2.29 -14.26
C ILE A 482 -15.68 1.93 -15.74
N ARG A 483 -15.66 2.91 -16.65
CA ARG A 483 -15.31 2.67 -18.07
C ARG A 483 -13.85 2.23 -18.21
N ILE A 484 -12.91 2.89 -17.54
CA ILE A 484 -11.49 2.47 -17.52
C ILE A 484 -11.39 1.05 -16.97
N VAL A 485 -12.01 0.78 -15.82
CA VAL A 485 -11.97 -0.54 -15.17
C VAL A 485 -12.58 -1.63 -16.04
N SER A 486 -13.69 -1.35 -16.73
CA SER A 486 -14.29 -2.31 -17.67
C SER A 486 -13.42 -2.59 -18.90
N GLY A 487 -12.42 -1.75 -19.18
CA GLY A 487 -11.44 -1.94 -20.25
C GLY A 487 -10.16 -2.68 -19.82
N LEU A 488 -10.00 -2.94 -18.52
CA LEU A 488 -8.82 -3.64 -17.98
C LEU A 488 -9.00 -5.16 -18.04
N ASP A 489 -7.88 -5.87 -18.27
CA ASP A 489 -7.81 -7.30 -18.06
C ASP A 489 -7.63 -7.61 -16.56
N LYS A 490 -8.46 -8.50 -16.01
CA LYS A 490 -8.42 -8.84 -14.59
C LYS A 490 -7.14 -9.59 -14.23
N GLY A 491 -6.64 -10.46 -15.10
CA GLY A 491 -5.39 -11.19 -14.90
C GLY A 491 -4.19 -10.25 -14.76
N ASP A 492 -4.10 -9.27 -15.65
CA ASP A 492 -3.09 -8.19 -15.58
C ASP A 492 -3.22 -7.39 -14.28
N CYS A 493 -4.43 -7.09 -13.80
CA CYS A 493 -4.62 -6.43 -12.50
C CYS A 493 -4.00 -7.24 -11.35
N PHE A 494 -4.24 -8.56 -11.29
CA PHE A 494 -3.71 -9.40 -10.22
C PHE A 494 -2.18 -9.53 -10.25
N GLY A 495 -1.60 -9.68 -11.44
CA GLY A 495 -0.16 -9.86 -11.61
C GLY A 495 0.62 -8.56 -11.50
N ARG A 496 0.15 -7.48 -12.14
CA ARG A 496 0.91 -6.24 -12.29
C ARG A 496 0.65 -5.23 -11.18
N ASN A 497 -0.48 -5.32 -10.46
CA ASN A 497 -0.77 -4.37 -9.39
C ASN A 497 -0.19 -4.78 -8.04
N VAL A 498 0.45 -5.95 -7.88
CA VAL A 498 0.88 -6.52 -6.58
C VAL A 498 1.57 -5.50 -5.67
N HIS A 499 2.41 -4.63 -6.23
CA HIS A 499 3.20 -3.61 -5.53
C HIS A 499 2.72 -2.17 -5.79
N SER A 500 1.45 -2.00 -6.13
CA SER A 500 0.82 -0.71 -6.39
C SER A 500 -0.62 -0.67 -5.88
N ILE A 501 -1.24 0.52 -5.92
CA ILE A 501 -2.62 0.69 -5.49
C ILE A 501 -3.55 -0.04 -6.46
N GLY A 502 -4.30 -1.01 -5.94
CA GLY A 502 -5.19 -1.86 -6.73
C GLY A 502 -6.53 -1.20 -7.08
N ILE A 503 -7.12 -1.59 -8.21
CA ILE A 503 -8.43 -1.13 -8.70
C ILE A 503 -9.54 -1.39 -7.70
N SER A 504 -9.55 -2.56 -7.06
CA SER A 504 -10.61 -2.90 -6.09
C SER A 504 -10.63 -1.87 -4.95
N SER A 505 -9.45 -1.51 -4.44
CA SER A 505 -9.31 -0.49 -3.40
C SER A 505 -9.68 0.92 -3.92
N LEU A 506 -9.30 1.28 -5.15
CA LEU A 506 -9.70 2.57 -5.75
C LEU A 506 -11.22 2.72 -5.84
N LEU A 507 -11.90 1.67 -6.33
CA LEU A 507 -13.36 1.66 -6.46
C LEU A 507 -14.03 1.80 -5.10
N GLY A 508 -13.57 1.05 -4.09
CA GLY A 508 -14.12 1.13 -2.73
C GLY A 508 -14.00 2.53 -2.12
N ILE A 509 -12.85 3.19 -2.28
CA ILE A 509 -12.64 4.54 -1.73
C ILE A 509 -13.40 5.60 -2.53
N CYS A 510 -13.44 5.51 -3.86
CA CYS A 510 -14.23 6.42 -4.68
C CYS A 510 -15.73 6.27 -4.43
N LEU A 511 -16.20 5.06 -4.12
CA LEU A 511 -17.59 4.80 -3.75
C LEU A 511 -17.98 5.60 -2.50
N LEU A 512 -17.09 5.87 -1.54
CA LEU A 512 -17.38 6.76 -0.39
C LEU A 512 -17.72 8.20 -0.80
N ARG A 513 -17.46 8.61 -2.04
CA ARG A 513 -17.82 9.94 -2.57
C ARG A 513 -19.09 9.92 -3.44
N CYS A 514 -19.44 8.77 -3.99
CA CYS A 514 -20.55 8.59 -4.92
C CYS A 514 -21.88 8.26 -4.23
N GLN A 515 -23.00 8.84 -4.67
CA GLN A 515 -24.35 8.51 -4.17
C GLN A 515 -25.21 7.74 -5.20
N ASP A 516 -24.69 7.49 -6.40
CA ASP A 516 -25.42 6.77 -7.45
C ASP A 516 -25.47 5.26 -7.16
N ALA A 517 -26.67 4.74 -6.89
CA ALA A 517 -26.89 3.34 -6.56
C ALA A 517 -26.58 2.38 -7.73
N MET A 518 -26.73 2.82 -8.98
CA MET A 518 -26.41 1.98 -10.14
C MET A 518 -24.91 1.79 -10.29
N ILE A 519 -24.13 2.86 -10.07
CA ILE A 519 -22.67 2.78 -10.03
C ILE A 519 -22.22 1.90 -8.85
N GLY A 520 -22.81 2.12 -7.67
CA GLY A 520 -22.51 1.30 -6.49
C GLY A 520 -22.77 -0.19 -6.72
N LYS A 521 -23.90 -0.53 -7.35
CA LYS A 521 -24.25 -1.91 -7.69
C LYS A 521 -23.29 -2.51 -8.72
N TRP A 522 -22.93 -1.76 -9.76
CA TRP A 522 -21.96 -2.20 -10.76
C TRP A 522 -20.59 -2.53 -10.12
N ILE A 523 -20.12 -1.69 -9.20
CA ILE A 523 -18.85 -1.91 -8.49
C ILE A 523 -18.91 -3.18 -7.65
N GLU A 524 -20.00 -3.39 -6.92
CA GLU A 524 -20.20 -4.59 -6.10
C GLU A 524 -20.20 -5.85 -6.95
N ASP A 525 -20.94 -5.85 -8.06
CA ASP A 525 -21.01 -6.99 -8.98
C ASP A 525 -19.64 -7.28 -9.61
N TRP A 526 -18.90 -6.25 -10.02
CA TRP A 526 -17.58 -6.40 -10.63
C TRP A 526 -16.54 -7.00 -9.66
N VAL A 527 -16.56 -6.59 -8.39
CA VAL A 527 -15.68 -7.17 -7.35
C VAL A 527 -16.13 -8.59 -6.99
N HIS A 528 -17.43 -8.87 -6.94
CA HIS A 528 -17.94 -10.22 -6.67
C HIS A 528 -17.50 -11.23 -7.74
N GLU A 529 -17.36 -10.82 -9.00
CA GLU A 529 -16.83 -11.71 -10.06
C GLU A 529 -15.41 -12.22 -9.74
N TRP A 530 -14.63 -11.55 -8.87
CA TRP A 530 -13.28 -11.98 -8.51
C TRP A 530 -13.26 -13.22 -7.63
N ASP A 531 -14.34 -13.48 -6.87
CA ASP A 531 -14.45 -14.69 -6.04
C ASP A 531 -14.41 -15.97 -6.89
N THR A 532 -14.92 -15.88 -8.12
CA THR A 532 -14.90 -16.99 -9.08
C THR A 532 -13.48 -17.33 -9.56
N LEU A 533 -12.53 -16.40 -9.43
CA LEU A 533 -11.16 -16.52 -9.92
C LEU A 533 -10.19 -17.06 -8.84
N SER A 534 -10.68 -17.38 -7.64
CA SER A 534 -9.86 -17.83 -6.49
C SER A 534 -8.71 -16.89 -6.14
N VAL A 535 -8.86 -15.60 -6.45
CA VAL A 535 -7.84 -14.58 -6.12
C VAL A 535 -8.09 -14.08 -4.71
N LEU A 536 -7.03 -14.05 -3.90
CA LEU A 536 -7.12 -13.70 -2.48
C LEU A 536 -6.74 -12.23 -2.24
N GLU A 537 -5.89 -11.67 -3.09
CA GLU A 537 -5.39 -10.30 -2.95
C GLU A 537 -5.24 -9.59 -4.29
N GLU A 538 -5.40 -8.27 -4.24
CA GLU A 538 -4.98 -7.35 -5.30
C GLU A 538 -4.25 -6.17 -4.65
N GLY A 539 -3.09 -5.77 -5.19
CA GLY A 539 -2.29 -4.70 -4.60
C GLY A 539 -1.87 -4.99 -3.16
N SER A 540 -1.56 -6.25 -2.83
CA SER A 540 -1.27 -6.69 -1.46
C SER A 540 -2.40 -6.43 -0.46
N PHE A 541 -3.65 -6.29 -0.94
CA PHE A 541 -4.83 -6.08 -0.11
C PHE A 541 -5.83 -7.24 -0.25
N PRO A 542 -6.43 -7.76 0.84
CA PRO A 542 -7.36 -8.89 0.75
C PRO A 542 -8.65 -8.49 0.03
N ILE A 543 -8.97 -9.20 -1.06
CA ILE A 543 -10.13 -8.87 -1.91
C ILE A 543 -11.44 -8.97 -1.12
N TYR A 544 -11.56 -9.95 -0.23
CA TYR A 544 -12.76 -10.11 0.58
C TYR A 544 -13.01 -8.88 1.47
N GLN A 545 -11.97 -8.26 2.03
CA GLN A 545 -12.13 -7.06 2.88
C GLN A 545 -12.66 -5.88 2.06
N THR A 546 -12.17 -5.72 0.84
CA THR A 546 -12.69 -4.73 -0.11
C THR A 546 -14.15 -5.01 -0.46
N ARG A 547 -14.49 -6.26 -0.75
CA ARG A 547 -15.85 -6.68 -1.09
C ARG A 547 -16.84 -6.39 0.04
N GLU A 548 -16.53 -6.79 1.27
CA GLU A 548 -17.40 -6.52 2.42
C GLU A 548 -17.51 -5.02 2.71
N THR A 549 -16.42 -4.26 2.52
CA THR A 549 -16.46 -2.80 2.64
C THR A 549 -17.42 -2.18 1.62
N ILE A 550 -17.34 -2.57 0.35
CA ILE A 550 -18.21 -2.09 -0.72
C ILE A 550 -19.67 -2.43 -0.43
N ARG A 551 -19.95 -3.69 -0.05
CA ARG A 551 -21.28 -4.16 0.33
C ARG A 551 -21.86 -3.32 1.45
N LEU A 552 -21.10 -3.10 2.54
CA LEU A 552 -21.56 -2.29 3.67
C LEU A 552 -21.86 -0.84 3.27
N ILE A 553 -21.02 -0.24 2.41
CA ILE A 553 -21.26 1.11 1.90
C ILE A 553 -22.58 1.16 1.10
N ASN A 554 -22.81 0.19 0.21
CA ASN A 554 -24.04 0.12 -0.58
C ASN A 554 -25.29 -0.15 0.27
N GLU A 555 -25.24 -1.14 1.17
CA GLU A 555 -26.34 -1.45 2.10
C GLU A 555 -26.69 -0.24 2.98
N GLY A 556 -25.67 0.46 3.49
CA GLY A 556 -25.87 1.64 4.30
C GLY A 556 -26.48 2.83 3.54
N LYS A 557 -26.20 2.94 2.23
CA LYS A 557 -26.76 3.95 1.32
C LYS A 557 -28.15 3.61 0.78
N ALA A 558 -28.53 2.34 0.72
CA ALA A 558 -29.83 1.88 0.19
C ALA A 558 -31.08 2.62 0.74
N PRO A 559 -31.19 2.93 2.06
CA PRO A 559 -32.32 3.73 2.58
C PRO A 559 -32.19 5.25 2.29
N GLY A 560 -31.25 5.65 1.44
CA GLY A 560 -30.95 7.03 1.10
C GLY A 560 -29.94 7.73 2.02
N ASN A 561 -29.21 7.01 2.89
CA ASN A 561 -28.16 7.66 3.70
C ASN A 561 -26.91 7.94 2.87
N GLU A 562 -26.05 8.82 3.39
CA GLU A 562 -24.72 9.04 2.86
C GLU A 562 -23.69 8.39 3.79
N ILE A 563 -22.73 7.67 3.21
CA ILE A 563 -21.54 7.17 3.91
C ILE A 563 -20.32 7.76 3.23
N TYR A 564 -19.49 8.48 3.99
CA TYR A 564 -18.35 9.21 3.46
C TYR A 564 -17.01 8.86 4.13
N ALA A 565 -17.01 8.11 5.24
CA ALA A 565 -15.78 7.59 5.83
C ALA A 565 -15.98 6.23 6.49
N ILE A 566 -14.91 5.43 6.51
CA ILE A 566 -14.82 4.14 7.17
C ILE A 566 -13.51 4.05 7.96
N ALA A 567 -13.52 3.31 9.07
CA ALA A 567 -12.35 3.07 9.90
C ALA A 567 -12.45 1.75 10.65
N LEU A 568 -11.32 1.28 11.21
CA LEU A 568 -11.34 0.27 12.25
C LEU A 568 -11.69 0.90 13.61
N PRO A 569 -12.38 0.17 14.50
CA PRO A 569 -12.76 0.68 15.82
C PRO A 569 -11.57 0.93 16.74
N GLU A 570 -10.51 0.13 16.61
CA GLU A 570 -9.29 0.24 17.42
C GLU A 570 -8.05 0.43 16.53
N GLU A 571 -7.09 1.19 17.03
CA GLU A 571 -5.77 1.30 16.40
C GLU A 571 -4.88 0.16 16.89
N ASP A 572 -4.65 -0.83 16.04
CA ASP A 572 -3.81 -2.00 16.34
C ASP A 572 -2.36 -1.84 15.87
N GLY A 573 -1.98 -0.65 15.39
CA GLY A 573 -0.65 -0.38 14.86
C GLY A 573 -0.46 -0.90 13.42
N GLY A 574 -1.52 -1.23 12.70
CA GLY A 574 -1.47 -1.87 11.38
C GLY A 574 -1.50 -3.40 11.46
N GLY A 575 -1.82 -3.92 12.65
CA GLY A 575 -1.98 -5.34 12.91
C GLY A 575 -0.67 -6.13 12.89
N THR A 576 -0.75 -7.39 12.48
CA THR A 576 0.38 -8.32 12.42
C THR A 576 0.61 -8.75 10.99
N GLY A 577 1.86 -8.79 10.53
CA GLY A 577 2.18 -9.21 9.16
C GLY A 577 1.49 -10.55 8.75
N LYS A 578 1.18 -10.66 7.47
CA LYS A 578 0.40 -11.70 6.78
C LYS A 578 1.17 -13.02 6.64
N TYR A 579 1.64 -13.56 7.77
CA TYR A 579 2.45 -14.78 7.80
C TYR A 579 1.58 -16.05 7.88
N MET A 580 0.45 -15.98 8.59
CA MET A 580 -0.42 -17.15 8.84
C MET A 580 -1.77 -17.07 8.13
N SER A 581 -2.06 -15.92 7.51
CA SER A 581 -3.27 -15.60 6.78
C SER A 581 -2.98 -14.48 5.78
N TYR A 582 -4.00 -14.09 5.01
CA TYR A 582 -3.94 -12.94 4.12
C TYR A 582 -4.32 -11.62 4.82
N ASN A 583 -4.71 -11.66 6.10
CA ASN A 583 -5.10 -10.49 6.87
C ASN A 583 -3.94 -9.94 7.68
N SER A 584 -3.72 -8.62 7.59
CA SER A 584 -2.81 -7.87 8.45
C SER A 584 -3.53 -7.38 9.72
N GLN A 585 -4.71 -6.78 9.56
CA GLN A 585 -5.53 -6.25 10.66
C GLN A 585 -6.75 -7.12 10.97
N CYS A 586 -7.30 -6.93 12.17
CA CYS A 586 -8.62 -7.43 12.54
C CYS A 586 -9.70 -6.72 11.72
N PHE A 587 -10.64 -7.47 11.14
CA PHE A 587 -11.68 -6.96 10.25
C PHE A 587 -13.03 -7.60 10.54
N ASP A 588 -13.36 -7.72 11.83
CA ASP A 588 -14.62 -8.30 12.30
C ASP A 588 -15.72 -7.22 12.44
N GLU A 589 -15.32 -5.97 12.64
CA GLU A 589 -16.21 -4.82 12.80
C GLU A 589 -15.55 -3.56 12.22
N VAL A 590 -16.36 -2.64 11.69
CA VAL A 590 -15.90 -1.35 11.15
C VAL A 590 -16.74 -0.20 11.69
N LEU A 591 -16.14 0.96 11.82
CA LEU A 591 -16.87 2.21 12.05
C LEU A 591 -17.23 2.83 10.71
N THR A 592 -18.51 3.18 10.53
CA THR A 592 -18.97 3.97 9.39
C THR A 592 -19.40 5.35 9.87
N MET A 593 -19.06 6.37 9.09
CA MET A 593 -19.46 7.75 9.35
C MET A 593 -20.23 8.30 8.15
N GLY A 594 -21.32 8.99 8.45
CA GLY A 594 -22.29 9.35 7.43
C GLY A 594 -23.31 10.38 7.88
N ARG A 595 -24.28 10.63 7.00
CA ARG A 595 -25.44 11.50 7.24
C ARG A 595 -26.73 10.77 6.87
N ARG A 596 -27.73 10.83 7.74
CA ARG A 596 -29.08 10.30 7.46
C ARG A 596 -29.85 11.34 6.66
N VAL A 597 -30.24 11.03 5.42
CA VAL A 597 -30.98 12.01 4.58
C VAL A 597 -32.36 12.34 5.15
N SER A 598 -33.01 11.36 5.80
CA SER A 598 -34.34 11.55 6.40
C SER A 598 -34.37 12.56 7.55
N SER A 599 -33.29 12.67 8.32
CA SER A 599 -33.20 13.58 9.49
C SER A 599 -32.18 14.70 9.32
N GLY A 600 -31.31 14.61 8.31
CA GLY A 600 -30.15 15.49 8.15
C GLY A 600 -29.03 15.27 9.18
N LEU A 601 -29.21 14.35 10.14
CA LEU A 601 -28.28 14.15 11.25
C LEU A 601 -27.06 13.34 10.82
N LEU A 602 -25.90 13.80 11.29
CA LEU A 602 -24.65 13.06 11.20
C LEU A 602 -24.64 11.87 12.16
N TYR A 603 -23.99 10.77 11.76
CA TYR A 603 -23.85 9.58 12.59
C TYR A 603 -22.45 8.96 12.46
N CYS A 604 -22.06 8.22 13.50
CA CYS A 604 -20.91 7.33 13.51
C CYS A 604 -21.35 6.03 14.20
N GLU A 605 -21.33 4.92 13.47
CA GLU A 605 -21.90 3.64 13.92
C GLU A 605 -20.90 2.51 13.73
N LEU A 606 -20.84 1.62 14.73
CA LEU A 606 -20.11 0.36 14.64
C LEU A 606 -20.98 -0.65 13.91
N VAL A 607 -20.44 -1.21 12.83
CA VAL A 607 -21.12 -2.15 11.94
C VAL A 607 -20.33 -3.46 11.95
N PRO A 608 -20.95 -4.58 12.34
CA PRO A 608 -20.29 -5.88 12.29
C PRO A 608 -20.12 -6.33 10.84
N ILE A 609 -18.97 -6.91 10.52
CA ILE A 609 -18.70 -7.53 9.23
C ILE A 609 -19.37 -8.90 9.25
N LYS A 610 -20.42 -9.05 8.43
CA LYS A 610 -21.04 -10.34 8.19
C LYS A 610 -20.12 -11.11 7.24
N VAL A 611 -19.18 -11.86 7.80
CA VAL A 611 -18.46 -12.85 7.01
C VAL A 611 -19.52 -13.88 6.62
N ASP A 612 -19.98 -13.85 5.37
CA ASP A 612 -20.67 -15.00 4.79
C ASP A 612 -19.61 -16.11 4.70
N ILE A 613 -19.59 -16.95 5.74
CA ILE A 613 -18.60 -18.00 6.05
C ILE A 613 -18.79 -19.22 5.16
#